data_AF-A0A6S6XQB3-F1
#
_entry.id   AF-A0A6S6XQB3-F1
#
_cell.length_a   1.000
_cell.length_b   1.000
_cell.length_c   1.000
_cell.angle_alpha   90.00
_cell.angle_beta   90.00
_cell.angle_gamma   90.00
#
_symmetry.space_group_name_H-M   'P 1'
#
loop_
_entity.id
_entity.type
_entity.pdbx_description
1 polymer ?
#
loop_
_entity_poly.entity_id
_entity_poly.type
_entity_poly.pdbx_seq_one_letter_code
_entity_poly.pdbx_strand_id
1 'polypeptide(L)'
;MKQFIRDINEYAKLYRDDKTGIAWIEDGSTGLGHSVHPNIDITGSVKGMKNRGYWGKYDKIVRSHGWQYNISKFVVSDELDSIVANECQCEECKKRRDLNATKFIQEQIQNDD
;
A
#
# COMPACT_ATOMS: atom_id res chain seq x y z
N MET A 1 -7.33 9.35 -9.71
CA MET A 1 -7.11 10.78 -9.47
C MET A 1 -6.65 10.92 -8.04
N LYS A 2 -5.64 11.75 -7.79
CA LYS A 2 -5.14 11.99 -6.42
C LYS A 2 -6.23 12.66 -5.60
N GLN A 3 -6.71 11.97 -4.56
CA GLN A 3 -7.69 12.47 -3.60
C GLN A 3 -6.98 12.74 -2.28
N PHE A 4 -7.14 13.94 -1.73
CA PHE A 4 -6.73 14.26 -0.36
C PHE A 4 -7.68 13.60 0.63
N ILE A 5 -7.13 12.97 1.67
CA ILE A 5 -7.91 12.30 2.72
C ILE A 5 -7.90 13.14 4.00
N ARG A 6 -6.72 13.42 4.54
CA ARG A 6 -6.52 14.26 5.74
C ARG A 6 -5.06 14.66 5.90
N ASP A 7 -4.83 15.71 6.69
CA ASP A 7 -3.51 15.98 7.26
C ASP A 7 -3.20 14.94 8.35
N ILE A 8 -1.95 14.49 8.41
CA ILE A 8 -1.44 13.59 9.46
C ILE A 8 -0.73 14.40 10.54
N ASN A 9 0.06 15.39 10.12
CA ASN A 9 0.69 16.41 10.97
C ASN A 9 1.00 17.65 10.11
N GLU A 10 1.76 18.62 10.65
CA GLU A 10 2.10 19.87 9.96
C GLU A 10 2.78 19.66 8.59
N TYR A 11 3.57 18.59 8.45
CA TYR A 11 4.39 18.33 7.26
C TYR A 11 3.92 17.14 6.43
N ALA A 12 3.04 16.28 6.96
CA ALA A 12 2.62 15.03 6.34
C ALA A 12 1.13 15.04 5.94
N LYS A 13 0.86 14.73 4.67
CA LYS A 13 -0.51 14.70 4.11
C LYS A 13 -0.83 13.36 3.50
N LEU A 14 -1.98 12.79 3.86
CA LEU A 14 -2.45 11.51 3.35
C LEU A 14 -3.32 11.69 2.11
N TYR A 15 -3.01 10.90 1.09
CA TYR A 15 -3.76 10.83 -0.16
C TYR A 15 -4.14 9.40 -0.51
N ARG A 16 -5.12 9.27 -1.40
CA ARG A 16 -5.48 8.01 -2.05
C ARG A 16 -5.84 8.25 -3.50
N ASP A 17 -5.53 7.28 -4.36
CA ASP A 17 -6.00 7.28 -5.74
C ASP A 17 -7.36 6.60 -5.79
N ASP A 18 -8.39 7.35 -6.16
CA ASP A 18 -9.79 6.88 -6.22
C ASP A 18 -10.00 5.68 -7.17
N LYS A 19 -9.19 5.55 -8.22
CA LYS A 19 -9.30 4.47 -9.20
C LYS A 19 -8.65 3.18 -8.75
N THR A 20 -7.47 3.28 -8.17
CA THR A 20 -6.63 2.12 -7.84
C THR A 20 -6.71 1.72 -6.37
N GLY A 21 -7.16 2.64 -5.51
CA GLY A 21 -7.19 2.50 -4.07
C GLY A 21 -5.81 2.63 -3.40
N ILE A 22 -4.73 2.89 -4.13
CA ILE A 22 -3.40 3.09 -3.55
C ILE A 22 -3.44 4.33 -2.66
N ALA A 23 -3.06 4.17 -1.40
CA ALA A 23 -2.85 5.27 -0.47
C ALA A 23 -1.35 5.55 -0.31
N TRP A 24 -1.02 6.80 -0.03
CA TRP A 24 0.34 7.25 0.29
C TRP A 24 0.30 8.52 1.12
N ILE A 25 1.36 8.76 1.90
CA ILE A 25 1.60 10.03 2.57
C ILE A 25 2.72 10.76 1.83
N GLU A 26 2.54 12.05 1.62
CA GLU A 26 3.63 12.96 1.22
C GLU A 26 4.15 13.64 2.47
N ASP A 27 5.39 13.35 2.85
CA ASP A 27 6.07 13.93 4.00
C ASP A 27 7.00 15.06 3.56
N GLY A 28 6.58 16.30 3.77
CA GLY A 28 7.35 17.50 3.46
C GLY A 28 8.57 17.72 4.35
N SER A 29 8.68 17.03 5.49
CA SER A 29 9.82 17.17 6.39
C SER A 29 11.06 16.44 5.88
N THR A 30 10.85 15.30 5.20
CA THR A 30 11.92 14.47 4.59
C THR A 30 11.95 14.57 3.07
N GLY A 31 10.86 15.01 2.45
CA GLY A 31 10.64 14.97 1.00
C GLY A 31 10.28 13.58 0.47
N LEU A 32 10.01 12.61 1.36
CA LEU A 32 9.70 11.23 1.00
C LEU A 32 8.19 10.97 0.86
N GLY A 33 7.86 9.94 0.09
CA GLY A 33 6.51 9.39 0.01
C GLY A 33 6.43 8.06 0.77
N HIS A 34 5.50 7.93 1.71
CA HIS A 34 5.28 6.67 2.44
C HIS A 34 4.19 5.86 1.75
N SER A 35 4.47 4.59 1.47
CA SER A 35 3.51 3.64 0.90
C SER A 35 3.81 2.23 1.36
N VAL A 36 2.75 1.47 1.64
CA VAL A 36 2.88 0.05 2.00
C VAL A 36 3.30 -0.86 0.83
N HIS A 37 3.35 -0.31 -0.38
CA HIS A 37 3.72 -1.04 -1.58
C HIS A 37 5.04 -0.50 -2.14
N PRO A 38 6.07 -1.36 -2.26
CA PRO A 38 7.27 -1.02 -2.99
C PRO A 38 6.92 -0.55 -4.40
N ASN A 39 7.59 0.50 -4.85
CA ASN A 39 7.30 1.11 -6.13
C ASN A 39 8.58 1.52 -6.85
N ILE A 40 8.44 1.75 -8.14
CA ILE A 40 9.45 2.36 -9.00
C ILE A 40 8.80 3.50 -9.78
N ASP A 41 9.60 4.43 -10.25
CA ASP A 41 9.15 5.51 -11.13
C ASP A 41 8.34 4.97 -12.32
N ILE A 42 7.42 5.77 -12.86
CA ILE A 42 6.58 5.39 -14.01
C ILE A 42 7.39 4.98 -15.24
N THR A 43 8.59 5.53 -15.41
CA THR A 43 9.54 5.20 -16.48
C THR A 43 10.40 3.97 -16.17
N GLY A 44 10.36 3.49 -14.92
CA GLY A 44 11.08 2.31 -14.46
C GLY A 44 10.66 1.00 -15.16
N SER A 45 11.55 0.01 -15.16
CA SER A 45 11.32 -1.26 -15.86
C SER A 45 10.80 -2.35 -14.93
N VAL A 46 9.48 -2.58 -14.92
CA VAL A 46 8.85 -3.72 -14.23
C VAL A 46 9.45 -5.06 -14.69
N LYS A 47 9.67 -5.23 -16.00
CA LYS A 47 10.33 -6.41 -16.56
C LYS A 47 11.74 -6.58 -15.99
N GLY A 48 12.50 -5.48 -15.88
CA GLY A 48 13.82 -5.48 -15.26
C GLY A 48 13.77 -5.89 -13.78
N MET A 49 12.81 -5.37 -13.01
CA MET A 49 12.61 -5.75 -11.61
C MET A 49 12.30 -7.24 -11.45
N LYS A 50 11.46 -7.80 -12.33
CA LYS A 50 11.13 -9.24 -12.33
C LYS A 50 12.30 -10.12 -12.76
N ASN A 51 13.02 -9.73 -13.81
CA ASN A 51 14.16 -10.51 -14.32
C ASN A 51 15.33 -10.58 -13.32
N ARG A 52 15.53 -9.54 -12.51
CA ARG A 52 16.56 -9.50 -11.47
C ARG A 52 16.14 -10.19 -10.16
N GLY A 53 14.90 -10.67 -10.07
CA GLY A 53 14.38 -11.34 -8.88
C GLY A 53 13.96 -10.41 -7.74
N TYR A 54 14.02 -9.09 -7.93
CA TYR A 54 13.53 -8.14 -6.92
C TYR A 54 12.02 -8.24 -6.75
N TRP A 55 11.29 -8.38 -7.86
CA TRP A 55 9.85 -8.62 -7.88
C TRP A 55 9.54 -10.01 -8.41
N GLY A 56 8.46 -10.62 -7.91
CA GLY A 56 8.01 -11.93 -8.34
C GLY A 56 7.47 -11.93 -9.76
N LYS A 57 7.64 -13.05 -10.48
CA LYS A 57 7.13 -13.23 -11.85
C LYS A 57 5.64 -12.90 -11.97
N TYR A 58 4.85 -13.33 -11.00
CA TYR A 58 3.39 -13.16 -10.97
C TYR A 58 2.93 -11.99 -10.08
N ASP A 59 3.86 -11.16 -9.60
CA ASP A 59 3.50 -9.99 -8.81
C ASP A 59 2.62 -9.04 -9.64
N LYS A 60 1.55 -8.58 -9.01
CA LYS A 60 0.55 -7.65 -9.56
C LYS A 60 1.05 -6.23 -9.43
N ILE A 61 1.00 -5.50 -10.55
CA ILE A 61 1.52 -4.14 -10.64
C ILE A 61 0.38 -3.18 -10.96
N VAL A 62 0.35 -2.05 -10.26
CA VAL A 62 -0.63 -0.97 -10.45
C VAL A 62 0.11 0.33 -10.71
N ARG A 63 -0.38 1.13 -11.66
CA ARG A 63 0.16 2.45 -11.95
C ARG A 63 -0.67 3.52 -11.27
N SER A 64 -0.02 4.43 -10.55
CA SER A 64 -0.70 5.54 -9.89
C SER A 64 0.25 6.71 -9.71
N HIS A 65 -0.23 7.93 -9.96
CA HIS A 65 0.42 9.21 -9.64
C HIS A 65 1.94 9.30 -9.94
N GLY A 66 2.37 8.78 -11.10
CA GLY A 66 3.79 8.83 -11.50
C GLY A 66 4.63 7.63 -11.06
N TRP A 67 4.02 6.59 -10.51
CA TRP A 67 4.71 5.40 -10.00
C TRP A 67 4.06 4.10 -10.46
N GLN A 68 4.84 3.02 -10.39
CA GLN A 68 4.42 1.63 -10.60
C GLN A 68 4.59 0.87 -9.29
N TYR A 69 3.47 0.53 -8.66
CA TYR A 69 3.36 -0.13 -7.37
C TYR A 69 3.27 -1.64 -7.52
N ASN A 70 4.09 -2.39 -6.78
CA ASN A 70 3.94 -3.82 -6.62
C ASN A 70 2.98 -4.12 -5.47
N ILE A 71 1.70 -4.33 -5.79
CA ILE A 71 0.64 -4.51 -4.78
C ILE A 71 0.58 -5.92 -4.18
N SER A 72 1.26 -6.88 -4.81
CA SER A 72 1.44 -8.23 -4.25
C SER A 72 2.33 -8.22 -3.01
N LYS A 73 3.22 -7.21 -2.88
CA LYS A 73 4.04 -7.00 -1.69
C LYS A 73 3.34 -6.04 -0.73
N PHE A 74 3.60 -6.21 0.56
CA PHE A 74 3.08 -5.35 1.62
C PHE A 74 4.20 -5.19 2.66
N VAL A 75 4.63 -3.96 2.89
CA VAL A 75 5.73 -3.62 3.79
C VAL A 75 5.28 -2.48 4.67
N VAL A 76 5.50 -2.60 5.98
CA VAL A 76 5.24 -1.55 6.96
C VAL A 76 6.46 -1.50 7.87
N SER A 77 7.11 -0.35 7.94
CA SER A 77 8.35 -0.19 8.69
C SER A 77 8.28 0.89 9.77
N ASP A 78 7.37 1.85 9.62
CA ASP A 78 7.17 2.94 10.56
C ASP A 78 5.67 3.26 10.81
N GLU A 79 5.43 4.30 11.60
CA GLU A 79 4.08 4.75 11.95
C GLU A 79 3.33 5.32 10.74
N LEU A 80 4.01 6.04 9.84
CA LEU A 80 3.39 6.62 8.64
C LEU A 80 2.95 5.51 7.67
N ASP A 81 3.78 4.49 7.49
CA ASP A 81 3.43 3.28 6.74
C ASP A 81 2.21 2.57 7.36
N SER A 82 2.13 2.52 8.70
CA SER A 82 1.00 1.91 9.42
C SER A 82 -0.30 2.69 9.19
N ILE A 83 -0.24 4.02 9.13
CA ILE A 83 -1.39 4.86 8.77
C ILE A 83 -1.80 4.57 7.31
N VAL A 84 -0.84 4.50 6.39
CA VAL A 84 -1.13 4.18 4.99
C VAL A 84 -1.74 2.79 4.84
N ALA A 85 -1.29 1.81 5.63
CA ALA A 85 -1.81 0.45 5.63
C ALA A 85 -3.32 0.39 5.88
N ASN A 86 -3.79 1.17 6.87
CA ASN A 86 -5.20 1.24 7.24
C ASN A 86 -6.07 1.91 6.16
N GLU A 87 -5.46 2.81 5.39
CA GLU A 87 -6.16 3.67 4.43
C GLU A 87 -6.11 3.13 2.99
N CYS A 88 -5.14 2.26 2.70
CA CYS A 88 -4.98 1.65 1.39
C CYS A 88 -6.16 0.72 1.06
N GLN A 89 -6.77 0.99 -0.09
CA GLN A 89 -7.94 0.30 -0.62
C GLN A 89 -7.64 -0.42 -1.94
N CYS A 90 -6.37 -0.66 -2.26
CA CYS A 90 -6.01 -1.49 -3.41
C CYS A 90 -6.59 -2.90 -3.25
N GLU A 91 -6.75 -3.60 -4.38
CA GLU A 91 -7.35 -4.94 -4.41
C GLU A 91 -6.71 -5.90 -3.40
N GLU A 92 -5.38 -5.91 -3.30
CA GLU A 92 -4.66 -6.82 -2.42
C GLU A 92 -4.74 -6.40 -0.94
N CYS A 93 -4.81 -5.10 -0.63
CA CYS A 93 -5.03 -4.63 0.75
C CYS A 93 -6.45 -4.91 1.26
N LYS A 94 -7.47 -4.81 0.38
CA LYS A 94 -8.85 -5.21 0.72
C LYS A 94 -8.91 -6.70 1.07
N LYS A 95 -8.37 -7.57 0.19
CA LYS A 95 -8.30 -9.01 0.45
C LYS A 95 -7.58 -9.34 1.76
N ARG A 96 -6.46 -8.69 2.04
CA ARG A 96 -5.73 -8.89 3.32
C ARG A 96 -6.60 -8.56 4.52
N ARG A 97 -7.36 -7.46 4.48
CA ARG A 97 -8.29 -7.09 5.55
C ARG A 97 -9.44 -8.08 5.70
N ASP A 98 -10.04 -8.53 4.61
CA ASP A 98 -11.14 -9.50 4.63
C ASP A 98 -10.69 -10.85 5.22
N LEU A 99 -9.49 -11.31 4.85
CA LEU A 99 -8.89 -12.53 5.39
C LEU A 99 -8.59 -12.42 6.88
N ASN A 100 -8.05 -11.28 7.33
CA ASN A 100 -7.76 -11.05 8.74
C ASN A 100 -9.04 -11.00 9.59
N ALA A 101 -10.10 -10.35 9.09
CA ALA A 101 -11.40 -10.35 9.76
C ALA A 101 -11.99 -11.76 9.87
N THR A 102 -11.86 -12.56 8.81
CA THR A 102 -12.33 -13.96 8.81
C THR A 102 -11.60 -14.80 9.84
N LYS A 103 -10.27 -14.69 9.92
CA LYS A 103 -9.45 -15.41 10.92
C LYS A 103 -9.82 -15.04 12.35
N PHE A 104 -9.99 -13.75 12.61
CA PHE A 104 -10.35 -13.27 13.95
C PHE A 104 -11.70 -13.84 14.42
N ILE A 105 -12.71 -13.88 13.54
CA ILE A 105 -14.01 -14.49 13.87
C ILE A 105 -13.86 -16.00 14.15
N GLN A 106 -13.05 -16.72 13.36
CA GLN A 106 -12.81 -18.15 13.57
C GLN A 106 -12.12 -18.43 14.92
N GLU A 107 -11.15 -17.60 15.29
CA GLU A 107 -10.45 -17.72 16.57
C GLU A 107 -11.39 -17.42 17.74
N GLN A 108 -12.28 -16.43 17.64
CA GLN A 108 -13.27 -16.15 18.70
C GLN A 108 -14.22 -17.33 18.92
N ILE A 109 -14.77 -17.90 17.85
CA ILE A 109 -15.67 -19.07 17.94
C ILE A 109 -14.96 -20.26 18.60
N GLN A 110 -13.66 -20.45 18.34
CA GLN A 110 -12.88 -21.56 18.92
C GLN A 110 -12.50 -21.38 20.39
N ASN A 111 -12.57 -20.15 20.93
CA ASN A 111 -12.21 -19.85 22.32
C ASN A 111 -13.43 -19.72 23.24
N ASP A 112 -14.65 -19.79 22.70
CA ASP A 112 -15.92 -19.71 23.43
C ASP A 112 -16.51 -21.11 23.76
N ASP A 113 -15.78 -22.19 23.47
CA ASP A 113 -16.05 -23.60 23.85
C ASP A 113 -15.15 -24.06 25.02
#